data_AF-A0A7X8PZA6-F1
#
_entry.id   AF-A0A7X8PZA6-F1
#
_cell.length_a   1.000
_cell.length_b   1.000
_cell.length_c   1.000
_cell.angle_alpha   90.00
_cell.angle_beta   90.00
_cell.angle_gamma   90.00
#
_symmetry.space_group_name_H-M   'P 1'
#
loop_
_entity.id
_entity.type
_entity.pdbx_description
1 polymer ?
#
loop_
_entity_poly.entity_id
_entity_poly.type
_entity_poly.pdbx_seq_one_letter_code
_entity_poly.pdbx_strand_id
1 'polypeptide(L)'
;MIRMNIHSVLEGMIIAEPIICPSTGKTLLNSGSKLTTSIIESLKSRKVYQVSITDQYTLFVDPVDSMTKELGRLLQDKLVKMAPDVPEANVLDKMVGISKTGRKVAKKIIKNRSIVQYCVLMKIIDDTFLFNHAVNSCVLSLLIAGSIGMTEDSIEQVGIGALLHDIGLCEMPLVLNVKRRNSQQESLW
;
A
#
# COMPACT_ATOMS: atom_id res chain seq x y z
N MET A 1 -19.35 -0.24 -16.43
CA MET A 1 -19.39 1.06 -15.74
C MET A 1 -19.53 0.80 -14.26
N ILE A 2 -18.70 1.43 -13.42
CA ILE A 2 -18.68 1.19 -11.96
C ILE A 2 -18.88 2.53 -11.25
N ARG A 3 -19.80 2.59 -10.29
CA ARG A 3 -19.98 3.75 -9.42
C ARG A 3 -19.04 3.64 -8.23
N MET A 4 -18.21 4.65 -8.02
CA MET A 4 -17.21 4.66 -6.96
C MET A 4 -17.35 5.92 -6.11
N ASN A 5 -17.02 5.80 -4.83
CA ASN A 5 -16.84 6.96 -3.97
C ASN A 5 -15.59 7.75 -4.43
N ILE A 6 -15.67 9.08 -4.48
CA ILE A 6 -14.55 9.95 -4.92
C ILE A 6 -13.26 9.72 -4.12
N HIS A 7 -13.35 9.22 -2.89
CA HIS A 7 -12.20 8.90 -2.04
C HIS A 7 -11.51 7.60 -2.44
N SER A 8 -12.20 6.71 -3.16
CA SER A 8 -11.69 5.41 -3.63
C SER A 8 -11.15 5.46 -5.07
N VAL A 9 -11.27 6.61 -5.73
CA VAL A 9 -10.89 6.80 -7.13
C VAL A 9 -9.41 7.14 -7.23
N LEU A 10 -8.73 6.55 -8.21
CA LEU A 10 -7.30 6.72 -8.44
C LEU A 10 -7.03 7.61 -9.66
N GLU A 11 -5.88 8.26 -9.65
CA GLU A 11 -5.36 8.97 -10.82
C GLU A 11 -5.25 8.02 -12.02
N GLY A 12 -5.64 8.52 -13.19
CA GLY A 12 -5.62 7.78 -14.44
C GLY A 12 -6.95 7.13 -14.82
N MET A 13 -7.92 7.02 -13.91
CA MET A 13 -9.26 6.52 -14.20
C MET A 13 -10.03 7.45 -15.16
N ILE A 14 -10.91 6.88 -15.99
CA ILE A 14 -11.70 7.61 -16.99
C ILE A 14 -13.15 7.74 -16.52
N ILE A 15 -13.70 8.94 -16.55
CA ILE A 15 -15.11 9.19 -16.22
C ILE A 15 -16.05 8.58 -17.26
N ALA A 16 -17.02 7.77 -16.83
CA ALA A 16 -18.05 7.19 -17.68
C ALA A 16 -19.22 8.15 -17.95
N GLU A 17 -19.57 8.99 -16.97
CA GLU A 17 -20.73 9.91 -17.06
C GLU A 17 -20.32 11.33 -16.69
N PRO A 18 -20.85 12.37 -17.36
CA PRO A 18 -20.53 13.75 -17.03
C PRO A 18 -20.78 14.06 -15.55
N ILE A 19 -19.81 14.70 -14.90
CA ILE A 19 -19.93 15.12 -13.51
C ILE A 19 -20.55 16.51 -13.48
N ILE A 20 -21.64 16.65 -12.74
CA ILE A 20 -22.36 17.90 -12.59
C ILE A 20 -22.06 18.50 -11.21
N CYS A 21 -21.86 19.82 -11.18
CA CYS A 21 -21.66 20.57 -9.95
C CYS A 21 -22.92 20.54 -9.08
N PRO A 22 -22.87 20.04 -7.83
CA PRO A 22 -24.05 19.95 -6.97
C PRO A 22 -24.70 21.31 -6.68
N SER A 23 -23.90 22.39 -6.66
CA SER A 23 -24.39 23.74 -6.30
C SER A 23 -24.84 24.58 -7.49
N THR A 24 -24.27 24.38 -8.68
CA THR A 24 -24.53 25.25 -9.84
C THR A 24 -25.20 24.55 -11.01
N GLY A 25 -25.32 23.21 -10.99
CA GLY A 25 -25.87 22.43 -12.10
C GLY A 25 -25.02 22.44 -13.37
N LYS A 26 -23.85 23.10 -13.36
CA LYS A 26 -22.94 23.13 -14.50
C LYS A 26 -22.12 21.84 -14.56
N THR A 27 -21.85 21.37 -15.77
CA THR A 27 -20.90 20.28 -16.00
C THR A 27 -19.51 20.69 -15.53
N LEU A 28 -18.97 19.95 -14.57
CA LEU A 28 -17.59 20.09 -14.07
C LEU A 28 -16.61 19.33 -14.95
N LEU A 29 -17.02 18.16 -15.43
CA LEU A 29 -16.18 17.27 -16.20
C LEU A 29 -17.03 16.45 -17.16
N ASN A 30 -16.62 16.33 -18.42
CA ASN A 30 -17.32 15.52 -19.42
C ASN A 30 -17.00 14.03 -19.26
N SER A 31 -17.87 13.15 -19.75
CA SER A 31 -17.53 11.74 -19.95
C SER A 31 -16.30 11.59 -20.85
N GLY A 32 -15.52 10.53 -20.64
CA GLY A 32 -14.23 10.31 -21.30
C GLY A 32 -13.06 11.11 -20.71
N SER A 33 -13.30 12.01 -19.75
CA SER A 33 -12.23 12.77 -19.11
C SER A 33 -11.40 11.90 -18.18
N LYS A 34 -10.07 12.02 -18.29
CA LYS A 34 -9.10 11.36 -17.42
C LYS A 34 -8.97 12.10 -16.10
N LEU A 35 -8.98 11.36 -15.00
CA LEU A 35 -8.76 11.92 -13.67
C LEU A 35 -7.28 12.10 -13.39
N THR A 36 -6.90 13.31 -13.00
CA THR A 36 -5.61 13.63 -12.40
C THR A 36 -5.78 13.86 -10.91
N THR A 37 -4.69 13.84 -10.14
CA THR A 37 -4.73 14.14 -8.70
C THR A 37 -5.39 15.51 -8.43
N SER A 38 -5.07 16.54 -9.22
CA SER A 38 -5.68 17.88 -9.12
C SER A 38 -7.19 17.88 -9.41
N ILE A 39 -7.65 17.09 -10.39
CA ILE A 39 -9.08 16.97 -10.68
C ILE A 39 -9.80 16.28 -9.52
N ILE A 40 -9.23 15.22 -8.95
CA ILE A 40 -9.82 14.49 -7.82
C ILE A 40 -9.98 15.42 -6.61
N GLU A 41 -8.96 16.21 -6.27
CA GLU A 41 -9.03 17.20 -5.19
C GLU A 41 -10.07 18.29 -5.45
N SER A 42 -10.14 18.81 -6.68
CA SER A 42 -11.16 19.78 -7.09
C SER A 42 -12.57 19.22 -6.94
N LEU A 43 -12.81 17.97 -7.33
CA LEU A 43 -14.10 17.30 -7.17
C LEU A 43 -14.48 17.10 -5.69
N LYS A 44 -13.52 16.70 -4.85
CA LYS A 44 -13.70 16.57 -3.38
C LYS A 44 -14.09 17.90 -2.75
N SER A 45 -13.35 18.97 -3.05
CA SER A 45 -13.64 20.31 -2.50
C SER A 45 -15.02 20.84 -2.89
N ARG A 46 -15.56 20.41 -4.04
CA ARG A 46 -16.90 20.75 -4.54
C ARG A 46 -18.00 19.80 -4.05
N LYS A 47 -17.72 18.96 -3.05
CA LYS A 47 -18.66 18.01 -2.43
C LYS A 47 -19.24 17.00 -3.43
N VAL A 48 -18.47 16.61 -4.44
CA VAL A 48 -18.83 15.48 -5.32
C VAL A 48 -18.40 14.19 -4.62
N TYR A 49 -19.37 13.38 -4.17
CA TYR A 49 -19.07 12.18 -3.37
C TYR A 49 -18.97 10.89 -4.20
N GLN A 50 -19.63 10.83 -5.35
CA GLN A 50 -19.64 9.65 -6.21
C GLN A 50 -19.40 10.02 -7.66
N VAL A 51 -18.68 9.16 -8.37
CA VAL A 51 -18.40 9.29 -9.80
C VAL A 51 -18.57 7.93 -10.49
N SER A 52 -19.01 7.96 -11.74
CA SER A 52 -19.12 6.78 -12.59
C SER A 52 -17.82 6.66 -13.39
N ILE A 53 -17.13 5.52 -13.28
CA ILE A 53 -15.85 5.24 -13.95
C ILE A 53 -16.08 4.24 -15.10
N THR A 54 -15.46 4.52 -16.25
CA THR A 54 -15.35 3.58 -17.39
C THR A 54 -14.50 2.41 -16.92
N ASP A 55 -14.86 1.19 -17.34
CA ASP A 55 -14.29 -0.08 -16.85
C ASP A 55 -12.88 0.03 -16.23
N GLN A 56 -12.73 -0.49 -15.01
CA GLN A 56 -11.59 -0.37 -14.10
C GLN A 56 -10.22 -0.74 -14.73
N TYR A 57 -10.25 -1.39 -15.90
CA TYR A 57 -9.08 -1.77 -16.70
C TYR A 57 -8.59 -0.69 -17.68
N THR A 58 -9.22 0.50 -17.73
CA THR A 58 -8.69 1.68 -18.48
C THR A 58 -7.67 2.51 -17.67
N LEU A 59 -7.00 1.90 -16.70
CA LEU A 59 -5.86 2.49 -15.99
C LEU A 59 -4.64 2.52 -16.93
N PHE A 60 -4.23 3.72 -17.37
CA PHE A 60 -2.98 3.93 -18.13
C PHE A 60 -1.72 3.64 -17.30
N VAL A 61 -1.86 3.50 -15.98
CA VAL A 61 -0.77 3.17 -15.06
C VAL A 61 -1.15 1.86 -14.39
N ASP A 62 -0.28 0.88 -14.55
CA ASP A 62 -0.40 -0.38 -13.84
C ASP A 62 -0.37 -0.12 -12.32
N PRO A 63 -1.42 -0.48 -11.55
CA PRO A 63 -1.44 -0.32 -10.09
C PRO A 63 -0.22 -0.92 -9.43
N VAL A 64 0.32 -2.00 -10.00
CA VAL A 64 1.53 -2.67 -9.51
C VAL A 64 2.76 -1.78 -9.69
N ASP A 65 2.86 -1.02 -10.77
CA ASP A 65 3.99 -0.10 -11.01
C ASP A 65 3.97 1.09 -10.05
N SER A 66 2.78 1.66 -9.81
CA SER A 66 2.61 2.73 -8.81
C SER A 66 2.95 2.23 -7.40
N MET A 67 2.41 1.06 -7.04
CA MET A 67 2.67 0.42 -5.75
C MET A 67 4.13 0.04 -5.57
N THR A 68 4.82 -0.42 -6.62
CA THR A 68 6.25 -0.75 -6.55
C THR A 68 7.08 0.45 -6.08
N LYS A 69 6.79 1.64 -6.60
CA LYS A 69 7.46 2.89 -6.21
C LYS A 69 7.11 3.28 -4.78
N GLU A 70 5.83 3.23 -4.42
CA GLU A 70 5.35 3.60 -3.08
C GLU A 70 5.91 2.66 -2.00
N LEU A 71 5.75 1.34 -2.17
CA LEU A 71 6.26 0.32 -1.26
C LEU A 71 7.78 0.41 -1.12
N GLY A 72 8.49 0.61 -2.24
CA GLY A 72 9.93 0.82 -2.23
C GLY A 72 10.34 2.01 -1.36
N ARG A 73 9.67 3.16 -1.50
CA ARG A 73 9.91 4.34 -0.65
C ARG A 73 9.60 4.04 0.82
N LEU A 74 8.44 3.46 1.12
CA LEU A 74 8.00 3.17 2.49
C LEU A 74 8.98 2.25 3.24
N LEU A 75 9.42 1.17 2.59
CA LEU A 75 10.38 0.23 3.18
C LEU A 75 11.73 0.92 3.45
N GLN A 76 12.24 1.72 2.49
CA GLN A 76 13.50 2.45 2.66
C GLN A 76 13.41 3.47 3.80
N ASP A 77 12.37 4.30 3.81
CA ASP A 77 12.16 5.34 4.82
C ASP A 77 12.09 4.74 6.23
N LYS A 78 11.35 3.63 6.39
CA LYS A 78 11.21 2.96 7.69
C LYS A 78 12.49 2.25 8.12
N LEU A 79 13.22 1.59 7.22
CA LEU A 79 14.50 0.97 7.52
C LEU A 79 15.53 2.02 7.99
N VAL A 80 15.63 3.15 7.29
CA VAL A 80 16.53 4.26 7.67
C VAL A 80 16.09 4.89 8.99
N LYS A 81 14.78 5.04 9.22
CA LYS A 81 14.26 5.58 10.48
C LYS A 81 14.57 4.67 11.68
N MET A 82 14.47 3.36 11.52
CA MET A 82 14.71 2.40 12.60
C MET A 82 16.20 2.13 12.84
N ALA A 83 17.00 2.11 11.79
CA ALA A 83 18.44 1.88 11.85
C ALA A 83 19.15 2.89 10.92
N PRO A 84 19.38 4.12 11.42
CA PRO A 84 19.99 5.18 10.64
C PRO A 84 21.46 4.88 10.33
N ASP A 85 21.93 5.32 9.16
CA ASP A 85 23.33 5.19 8.72
C ASP A 85 24.22 6.23 9.43
N VAL A 86 24.19 6.26 10.77
CA VAL A 86 25.02 7.14 11.60
C VAL A 86 26.08 6.27 12.30
N PRO A 87 27.35 6.32 11.87
CA PRO A 87 28.43 5.50 12.44
C PRO A 87 28.59 5.68 13.95
N GLU A 88 28.37 6.90 14.46
CA GLU A 88 28.53 7.25 15.86
C GLU A 88 27.44 6.64 16.76
N ALA A 89 26.28 6.28 16.19
CA ALA A 89 25.16 5.70 16.93
C ALA A 89 25.24 4.17 17.07
N ASN A 90 26.06 3.48 16.26
CA ASN A 90 25.99 2.03 16.04
C ASN A 90 27.36 1.33 16.18
N VAL A 91 28.09 1.64 17.24
CA VAL A 91 29.46 1.12 17.45
C VAL A 91 29.45 -0.35 17.91
N LEU A 92 28.34 -0.84 18.49
CA LEU A 92 28.28 -2.15 19.18
C LEU A 92 27.42 -3.21 18.48
N ASP A 93 26.43 -2.83 17.68
CA ASP A 93 25.35 -3.73 17.23
C ASP A 93 25.39 -4.07 15.73
N LYS A 94 26.35 -3.50 14.97
CA LYS A 94 26.49 -3.66 13.52
C LYS A 94 25.24 -3.24 12.73
N MET A 95 24.33 -2.45 13.32
CA MET A 95 23.03 -2.15 12.72
C MET A 95 23.10 -1.38 11.41
N VAL A 96 24.17 -0.61 11.17
CA VAL A 96 24.40 0.05 9.87
C VAL A 96 24.52 -1.00 8.74
N GLY A 97 25.28 -2.08 8.97
CA GLY A 97 25.44 -3.15 7.98
C GLY A 97 24.16 -3.96 7.78
N ILE A 98 23.44 -4.22 8.88
CA ILE A 98 22.14 -4.92 8.87
C ILE A 98 21.10 -4.10 8.11
N SER A 99 20.99 -2.80 8.39
CA SER A 99 20.10 -1.87 7.68
C SER A 99 20.41 -1.83 6.19
N LYS A 100 21.68 -1.73 5.80
CA LYS A 100 22.11 -1.81 4.39
C LYS A 100 21.66 -3.11 3.72
N THR A 101 21.82 -4.24 4.41
CA THR A 101 21.38 -5.55 3.92
C THR A 101 19.86 -5.61 3.77
N GLY A 102 19.12 -5.17 4.79
CA GLY A 102 17.66 -5.06 4.75
C GLY A 102 17.17 -4.17 3.60
N ARG A 103 17.82 -3.02 3.35
CA ARG A 103 17.49 -2.14 2.21
C ARG A 103 17.77 -2.78 0.86
N LYS A 104 18.83 -3.60 0.75
CA LYS A 104 19.14 -4.37 -0.46
C LYS A 104 18.10 -5.46 -0.69
N VAL A 105 17.74 -6.22 0.34
CA VAL A 105 16.72 -7.27 0.27
C VAL A 105 15.33 -6.68 -0.02
N ALA A 106 14.94 -5.58 0.61
CA ALA A 106 13.69 -4.87 0.30
C ALA A 106 13.59 -4.52 -1.20
N LYS A 107 14.70 -4.10 -1.83
CA LYS A 107 14.75 -3.86 -3.28
C LYS A 107 14.57 -5.13 -4.12
N LYS A 108 14.96 -6.32 -3.62
CA LYS A 108 14.67 -7.60 -4.28
C LYS A 108 13.19 -7.94 -4.17
N ILE A 109 12.62 -7.83 -2.96
CA ILE A 109 11.20 -8.11 -2.69
C ILE A 109 10.28 -7.30 -3.61
N ILE A 110 10.49 -5.98 -3.72
CA ILE A 110 9.62 -5.12 -4.55
C ILE A 110 9.74 -5.36 -6.06
N LYS A 111 10.78 -6.07 -6.53
CA LYS A 111 10.88 -6.47 -7.94
C LYS A 111 9.97 -7.65 -8.27
N ASN A 112 9.53 -8.40 -7.27
CA ASN A 112 8.59 -9.49 -7.47
C ASN A 112 7.18 -8.92 -7.62
N ARG A 113 6.74 -8.86 -8.88
CA ARG A 113 5.46 -8.29 -9.28
C ARG A 113 4.26 -8.94 -8.57
N SER A 114 4.30 -10.26 -8.34
CA SER A 114 3.22 -10.97 -7.64
C SER A 114 3.10 -10.54 -6.18
N ILE A 115 4.23 -10.30 -5.50
CA ILE A 115 4.24 -9.78 -4.13
C ILE A 115 3.65 -8.37 -4.08
N VAL A 116 4.06 -7.51 -5.01
CA VAL A 116 3.54 -6.15 -5.07
C VAL A 116 2.03 -6.14 -5.37
N GLN A 117 1.54 -7.07 -6.19
CA GLN A 117 0.11 -7.22 -6.46
C GLN A 117 -0.70 -7.54 -5.21
N TYR A 118 -0.16 -8.38 -4.32
CA TYR A 118 -0.75 -8.65 -3.00
C TYR A 118 -0.73 -7.42 -2.08
N CYS A 119 0.31 -6.61 -2.15
CA CYS A 119 0.36 -5.32 -1.45
C CYS A 119 -0.70 -4.33 -1.96
N VAL A 120 -0.97 -4.30 -3.28
CA VAL A 120 -2.08 -3.53 -3.86
C VAL A 120 -3.41 -3.97 -3.23
N LEU A 121 -3.65 -5.28 -3.16
CA LEU A 121 -4.87 -5.84 -2.57
C LEU A 121 -5.04 -5.40 -1.10
N MET A 122 -4.02 -5.61 -0.26
CA MET A 122 -4.06 -5.21 1.15
C MET A 122 -4.33 -3.71 1.32
N LYS A 123 -3.69 -2.85 0.51
CA LYS A 123 -3.87 -1.40 0.58
C LYS A 123 -5.28 -0.96 0.16
N ILE A 124 -5.86 -1.60 -0.86
CA ILE A 124 -7.24 -1.32 -1.30
C ILE A 124 -8.24 -1.69 -0.20
N ILE A 125 -8.03 -2.82 0.48
CA ILE A 125 -8.90 -3.29 1.55
C ILE A 125 -8.77 -2.40 2.78
N ASP A 126 -7.55 -2.18 3.28
CA ASP A 126 -7.29 -1.35 4.44
C ASP A 126 -5.83 -0.81 4.46
N ASP A 127 -5.67 0.45 4.08
CA ASP A 127 -4.37 1.14 4.07
C ASP A 127 -3.87 1.44 5.51
N THR A 128 -4.78 1.71 6.44
CA THR A 128 -4.45 2.26 7.75
C THR A 128 -3.86 1.25 8.73
N PHE A 129 -4.41 0.04 8.77
CA PHE A 129 -4.03 -1.02 9.68
C PHE A 129 -3.35 -2.16 8.92
N LEU A 130 -4.03 -2.83 8.00
CA LEU A 130 -3.55 -4.06 7.35
C LEU A 130 -2.27 -3.81 6.55
N PHE A 131 -2.31 -2.90 5.58
CA PHE A 131 -1.14 -2.62 4.73
C PHE A 131 0.02 -2.01 5.53
N ASN A 132 -0.28 -1.04 6.41
CA ASN A 132 0.76 -0.45 7.27
C ASN A 132 1.37 -1.46 8.25
N HIS A 133 0.58 -2.39 8.79
CA HIS A 133 1.06 -3.49 9.63
C HIS A 133 1.99 -4.41 8.84
N ALA A 134 1.57 -4.86 7.66
CA ALA A 134 2.38 -5.69 6.76
C ALA A 134 3.76 -5.05 6.46
N VAL A 135 3.78 -3.75 6.13
CA VAL A 135 5.04 -3.02 5.87
C VAL A 135 5.91 -2.94 7.13
N ASN A 136 5.33 -2.65 8.31
CA ASN A 136 6.09 -2.60 9.56
C ASN A 136 6.66 -3.96 9.94
N SER A 137 5.85 -5.02 9.86
CA SER A 137 6.23 -6.39 10.14
C SER A 137 7.37 -6.84 9.21
N CYS A 138 7.31 -6.50 7.93
CA CYS A 138 8.41 -6.71 6.99
C CYS A 138 9.70 -6.02 7.42
N VAL A 139 9.66 -4.71 7.71
CA VAL A 139 10.85 -3.94 8.11
C VAL A 139 11.50 -4.51 9.37
N LEU A 140 10.72 -4.79 10.41
CA LEU A 140 11.22 -5.37 11.66
C LEU A 140 11.83 -6.75 11.42
N SER A 141 11.17 -7.59 10.62
CA SER A 141 11.65 -8.94 10.33
C SER A 141 12.95 -8.93 9.53
N LEU A 142 13.13 -8.00 8.58
CA LEU A 142 14.38 -7.83 7.85
C LEU A 142 15.54 -7.45 8.78
N LEU A 143 15.31 -6.55 9.74
CA LEU A 143 16.33 -6.13 10.71
C LEU A 143 16.68 -7.25 11.68
N ILE A 144 15.67 -7.96 12.21
CA ILE A 144 15.87 -9.09 13.13
C ILE A 144 16.60 -10.23 12.42
N ALA A 145 16.16 -10.63 11.23
CA ALA A 145 16.81 -11.71 10.48
C ALA A 145 18.28 -11.38 10.17
N GLY A 146 18.58 -10.13 9.80
CA GLY A 146 19.94 -9.67 9.62
C GLY A 146 20.77 -9.65 10.91
N SER A 147 20.17 -9.27 12.05
CA SER A 147 20.89 -9.22 13.33
C SER A 147 21.25 -10.60 13.88
N ILE A 148 20.43 -11.62 13.59
CA ILE A 148 20.75 -13.02 13.93
C ILE A 148 21.66 -13.71 12.91
N GLY A 149 22.15 -12.98 11.90
CA GLY A 149 23.16 -13.46 10.95
C GLY A 149 22.62 -14.38 9.85
N MET A 150 21.35 -14.28 9.49
CA MET A 150 20.79 -15.04 8.37
C MET A 150 21.39 -14.60 7.03
N THR A 151 21.38 -15.51 6.05
CA THR A 151 21.81 -15.21 4.68
C THR A 151 20.85 -14.24 3.99
N GLU A 152 21.29 -13.49 2.98
CA GLU A 152 20.40 -12.58 2.23
C GLU A 152 19.16 -13.27 1.68
N ASP A 153 19.29 -14.51 1.19
CA ASP A 153 18.18 -15.26 0.61
C ASP A 153 17.18 -15.68 1.71
N SER A 154 17.67 -16.05 2.89
CA SER A 154 16.81 -16.33 4.04
C SER A 154 16.13 -15.07 4.58
N ILE A 155 16.83 -13.93 4.62
CA ILE A 155 16.25 -12.62 4.99
C ILE A 155 15.16 -12.23 3.98
N GLU A 156 15.36 -12.51 2.69
CA GLU A 156 14.36 -12.27 1.66
C GLU A 156 13.09 -13.10 1.92
N GLN A 157 13.20 -14.41 2.15
CA GLN A 157 12.04 -15.25 2.47
C GLN A 157 11.31 -14.78 3.73
N VAL A 158 12.04 -14.39 4.78
CA VAL A 158 11.45 -13.84 6.01
C VAL A 158 10.72 -12.52 5.73
N GLY A 159 11.32 -11.61 4.95
CA GLY A 159 10.70 -10.35 4.58
C GLY A 159 9.42 -10.54 3.75
N ILE A 160 9.42 -11.49 2.82
CA ILE A 160 8.25 -11.85 2.01
C ILE A 160 7.15 -12.43 2.90
N GLY A 161 7.50 -13.41 3.75
CA GLY A 161 6.59 -14.02 4.70
C GLY A 161 5.96 -12.97 5.62
N ALA A 162 6.77 -12.10 6.23
CA ALA A 162 6.30 -11.05 7.12
C ALA A 162 5.41 -10.02 6.41
N LEU A 163 5.74 -9.66 5.16
CA LEU A 163 4.94 -8.74 4.36
C LEU A 163 3.57 -9.33 3.98
N LEU A 164 3.47 -10.65 3.83
CA LEU A 164 2.26 -11.31 3.34
C LEU A 164 1.53 -12.17 4.38
N HIS A 165 2.02 -12.28 5.61
CA HIS A 165 1.49 -13.23 6.61
C HIS A 165 0.00 -13.04 6.88
N ASP A 166 -0.48 -11.80 6.84
CA ASP A 166 -1.87 -11.42 7.11
C ASP A 166 -2.73 -11.30 5.84
N ILE A 167 -2.26 -11.76 4.67
CA ILE A 167 -3.02 -11.61 3.42
C ILE A 167 -4.39 -12.29 3.44
N GLY A 168 -4.56 -13.35 4.25
CA GLY A 168 -5.86 -14.00 4.44
C GLY A 168 -6.94 -13.05 4.97
N LEU A 169 -6.55 -11.95 5.65
CA LEU A 169 -7.50 -10.94 6.13
C LEU A 169 -8.19 -10.16 5.00
N CYS A 170 -7.62 -10.17 3.78
CA CYS A 170 -8.29 -9.62 2.61
C CYS A 170 -9.61 -10.36 2.29
N GLU A 171 -9.70 -11.65 2.62
CA GLU A 171 -10.92 -12.46 2.45
C GLU A 171 -11.90 -12.29 3.62
N MET A 172 -11.49 -11.59 4.68
CA MET A 172 -12.26 -11.41 5.91
C MET A 172 -12.33 -9.94 6.37
N PRO A 173 -12.72 -8.98 5.50
CA PRO A 173 -12.63 -7.55 5.81
C PRO A 173 -13.44 -7.12 7.04
N LEU A 174 -14.48 -7.87 7.40
CA LEU A 174 -15.29 -7.64 8.61
C LEU A 174 -14.48 -7.73 9.91
N VAL A 175 -13.29 -8.34 9.91
CA VAL A 175 -12.48 -8.52 11.12
C VAL A 175 -11.45 -7.39 11.36
N LEU A 176 -11.19 -6.54 10.37
CA LEU A 176 -10.08 -5.57 10.38
C LEU A 176 -10.28 -4.37 11.32
N ASN A 177 -11.49 -4.17 11.87
CA ASN A 177 -11.81 -3.05 12.76
C ASN A 177 -12.68 -3.43 13.97
N VAL A 178 -12.64 -4.70 14.37
CA VAL A 178 -13.45 -5.19 15.49
C VAL A 178 -12.68 -4.98 16.80
N LYS A 179 -13.18 -4.09 17.67
CA LYS A 179 -12.57 -3.80 18.99
C LYS A 179 -12.45 -5.05 19.88
N ARG A 180 -13.32 -6.04 19.68
CA ARG A 180 -13.30 -7.33 20.38
C ARG A 180 -13.84 -8.40 19.43
N ARG A 181 -12.99 -9.35 19.05
CA ARG A 181 -13.38 -10.48 18.19
C ARG A 181 -14.40 -11.33 18.95
N ASN A 182 -15.41 -11.82 18.24
CA ASN A 182 -16.28 -12.85 18.78
C ASN A 182 -15.58 -14.22 18.70
N SER A 183 -16.15 -15.24 19.33
CA SER A 183 -15.55 -16.58 19.41
C SER A 183 -15.26 -17.20 18.04
N GLN A 184 -16.11 -16.92 17.04
CA GLN A 184 -15.94 -17.39 15.67
C GLN A 184 -14.82 -16.64 14.93
N GLN A 185 -14.64 -15.35 15.22
CA GLN A 185 -13.55 -14.54 14.68
C GLN A 185 -12.21 -14.86 15.37
N GLU A 186 -12.22 -15.26 16.65
CA GLU A 186 -11.04 -15.77 17.35
C GLU A 186 -10.60 -17.12 16.80
N SER A 187 -11.52 -18.03 16.45
CA SER A 187 -11.15 -19.35 15.91
C SER A 187 -10.62 -19.33 14.48
N LEU A 188 -10.72 -18.19 13.79
CA LEU A 188 -10.18 -17.98 12.44
C LEU A 188 -8.79 -17.34 12.48
N TRP A 189 -8.28 -17.03 13.67
CA TRP A 189 -6.91 -16.58 13.96
C TRP A 189 -6.10 -17.70 14.61
#